data_AF-A0AAD1S3R9-F1
#
_entry.id   AF-A0AAD1S3R9-F1
#
_cell.length_a   1.000
_cell.length_b   1.000
_cell.length_c   1.000
_cell.angle_alpha   90.00
_cell.angle_beta   90.00
_cell.angle_gamma   90.00
#
_symmetry.space_group_name_H-M   'P 1'
#
loop_
_entity.id
_entity.type
_entity.pdbx_description
1 polymer ?
#
loop_
_entity_poly.entity_id
_entity_poly.type
_entity_poly.pdbx_seq_one_letter_code
_entity_poly.pdbx_strand_id
1 'polypeptide(L)'
;MESKLNSKPLEDEIGQLTINEDTSETRSDQESFYGYHFSPYPGFRFLLIDCYDLSVIGRDTMSIKYGMSLKLLKEKNPNEDLNSPRGLEEEQFVQFNGGVSGAQLNWINSVLASSDEQDEKVVVIGHLPIHLDSTDAICLAWNYKEILSALQSHPCVIGYFAGHDHDGGYSVDASGIHHITFKGVIETPPENQAFGTMYMYEDKMVLKGRGLVLSKTLHYRNGRKEEPVH
;
A
#
# COMPACT_ATOMS: atom_id res chain seq x y z
N MET A 1 5.09 3.18 -28.89
CA MET A 1 4.62 3.82 -27.63
C MET A 1 5.72 3.66 -26.60
N GLU A 2 6.22 4.77 -26.08
CA GLU A 2 7.35 4.81 -25.14
C GLU A 2 6.86 4.88 -23.69
N SER A 3 7.67 4.35 -22.76
CA SER A 3 7.41 4.36 -21.32
C SER A 3 7.45 5.78 -20.76
N LYS A 4 6.49 6.13 -19.89
CA LYS A 4 6.32 7.51 -19.40
C LYS A 4 7.22 7.89 -18.20
N LEU A 5 7.74 6.93 -17.44
CA LEU A 5 8.40 7.16 -16.14
C LEU A 5 9.95 7.30 -16.15
N ASN A 6 10.56 7.77 -17.25
CA ASN A 6 12.02 7.97 -17.32
C ASN A 6 12.45 9.46 -17.37
N SER A 7 11.64 10.38 -16.86
CA SER A 7 11.94 11.81 -16.88
C SER A 7 11.76 12.48 -15.51
N LYS A 8 12.39 13.65 -15.37
CA LYS A 8 12.55 14.45 -14.14
C LYS A 8 11.24 14.64 -13.34
N PRO A 9 11.30 14.70 -12.01
CA PRO A 9 10.14 14.92 -11.15
C PRO A 9 9.43 16.24 -11.47
N LEU A 10 8.09 16.24 -11.44
CA LEU A 10 7.26 17.43 -11.54
C LEU A 10 6.89 17.91 -10.12
N GLU A 11 6.81 19.23 -9.93
CA GLU A 11 6.28 19.83 -8.70
C GLU A 11 4.76 19.58 -8.63
N ASP A 12 4.29 19.17 -7.45
CA ASP A 12 2.92 18.69 -7.21
C ASP A 12 2.14 19.72 -6.39
N GLU A 13 0.97 20.16 -6.88
CA GLU A 13 0.10 21.12 -6.19
C GLU A 13 -0.90 20.45 -5.24
N ILE A 14 -0.98 19.11 -5.25
CA ILE A 14 -1.82 18.37 -4.31
C ILE A 14 -1.13 18.36 -2.95
N GLY A 15 -1.60 19.21 -2.03
CA GLY A 15 -1.30 19.10 -0.60
C GLY A 15 0.18 19.23 -0.22
N GLN A 16 0.73 20.45 -0.28
CA GLN A 16 1.83 20.85 0.61
C GLN A 16 1.32 20.86 2.07
N LEU A 17 1.12 19.67 2.65
CA LEU A 17 0.92 19.49 4.08
C LEU A 17 2.07 18.65 4.63
N THR A 18 3.29 19.14 4.44
CA THR A 18 4.43 18.71 5.25
C THR A 18 4.39 19.44 6.59
N ILE A 19 4.09 18.68 7.65
CA ILE A 19 4.54 18.81 9.04
C ILE A 19 4.28 20.19 9.68
N ASN A 20 3.17 20.29 10.41
CA ASN A 20 3.03 21.32 11.44
C ASN A 20 4.01 21.00 12.60
N GLU A 21 5.20 21.57 12.56
CA GLU A 21 5.91 21.92 13.79
C GLU A 21 5.25 23.19 14.35
N ASP A 22 4.17 23.07 15.13
CA ASP A 22 3.88 24.11 16.12
C ASP A 22 3.02 23.63 17.31
N THR A 23 3.20 24.41 18.35
CA THR A 23 2.99 24.28 19.78
C THR A 23 1.53 24.29 20.26
N SER A 24 1.35 23.70 21.45
CA SER A 24 0.21 23.82 22.40
C SER A 24 -1.04 22.92 22.24
N GLU A 25 -1.13 22.00 23.21
CA GLU A 25 -2.32 21.62 24.00
C GLU A 25 -3.67 21.40 23.30
N THR A 26 -3.77 20.37 22.46
CA THR A 26 -4.95 19.45 22.37
C THR A 26 -4.53 18.17 21.62
N ARG A 27 -3.69 17.34 22.24
CA ARG A 27 -3.14 16.12 21.63
C ARG A 27 -3.89 14.88 22.12
N SER A 28 -4.84 14.38 21.35
CA SER A 28 -5.26 12.97 21.49
C SER A 28 -5.08 12.13 20.23
N ASP A 29 -4.94 12.74 19.04
CA ASP A 29 -4.83 12.00 17.76
C ASP A 29 -3.61 12.38 16.86
N GLN A 30 -2.69 13.22 17.33
CA GLN A 30 -1.66 13.85 16.48
C GLN A 30 -0.27 13.17 16.49
N GLU A 31 -0.19 11.84 16.52
CA GLU A 31 1.08 11.18 16.19
C GLU A 31 1.18 11.02 14.67
N SER A 32 2.27 11.51 14.07
CA SER A 32 2.47 11.47 12.62
C SER A 32 2.63 10.05 12.07
N PHE A 33 2.48 9.88 10.76
CA PHE A 33 2.76 8.65 10.03
C PHE A 33 3.71 8.98 8.86
N TYR A 34 4.46 7.99 8.38
CA TYR A 34 5.38 8.18 7.24
C TYR A 34 4.69 7.90 5.90
N GLY A 35 3.78 8.78 5.50
CA GLY A 35 3.07 8.71 4.23
C GLY A 35 3.39 9.90 3.34
N TYR A 36 3.55 9.66 2.03
CA TYR A 36 3.73 10.72 1.05
C TYR A 36 3.25 10.28 -0.34
N HIS A 37 3.04 11.23 -1.24
CA HIS A 37 2.73 10.93 -2.63
C HIS A 37 3.43 11.92 -3.56
N PHE A 38 3.52 11.57 -4.83
CA PHE A 38 4.05 12.46 -5.87
C PHE A 38 3.56 12.04 -7.26
N SER A 39 3.51 12.99 -8.19
CA SER A 39 3.30 12.73 -9.61
C SER A 39 4.63 12.65 -10.37
N PRO A 40 5.10 11.45 -10.76
CA PRO A 40 6.32 11.33 -11.55
C PRO A 40 6.11 11.63 -13.04
N TYR A 41 4.86 11.66 -13.52
CA TYR A 41 4.48 11.98 -14.90
C TYR A 41 3.00 12.37 -14.94
N PRO A 42 2.58 13.31 -15.82
CA PRO A 42 1.18 13.74 -15.89
C PRO A 42 0.20 12.57 -16.06
N GLY A 43 -0.82 12.52 -15.22
CA GLY A 43 -1.82 11.45 -15.20
C GLY A 43 -1.38 10.18 -14.45
N PHE A 44 -0.24 10.21 -13.74
CA PHE A 44 0.20 9.14 -12.84
C PHE A 44 0.59 9.70 -11.48
N ARG A 45 0.28 8.93 -10.43
CA ARG A 45 0.66 9.26 -9.06
C ARG A 45 1.09 8.01 -8.31
N PHE A 46 2.12 8.16 -7.49
CA PHE A 46 2.50 7.15 -6.51
C PHE A 46 2.12 7.63 -5.12
N LEU A 47 1.43 6.77 -4.37
CA LEU A 47 1.01 7.01 -3.00
C LEU A 47 1.68 5.97 -2.10
N LEU A 48 2.61 6.40 -1.25
CA LEU A 48 3.32 5.55 -0.32
C LEU A 48 2.69 5.67 1.07
N ILE A 49 2.34 4.53 1.65
CA ILE A 49 1.64 4.44 2.95
C ILE A 49 2.50 3.73 4.00
N ASP A 50 2.32 4.14 5.24
CA ASP A 50 2.95 3.57 6.42
C ASP A 50 2.07 2.48 7.01
N CYS A 51 2.37 1.22 6.66
CA CYS A 51 1.68 0.04 7.19
C CYS A 51 2.04 -0.27 8.66
N TYR A 52 2.96 0.46 9.28
CA TYR A 52 3.34 0.33 10.69
C TYR A 52 2.92 1.55 11.51
N ASP A 53 2.05 2.38 10.93
CA ASP A 53 1.44 3.52 11.59
C ASP A 53 0.76 3.10 12.91
N LEU A 54 0.03 2.00 12.88
CA LEU A 54 -0.38 1.24 14.06
C LEU A 54 0.52 0.01 14.16
N SER A 55 1.49 0.02 15.07
CA SER A 55 2.35 -1.14 15.33
C SER A 55 3.00 -1.07 16.70
N VAL A 56 3.53 -2.20 17.15
CA VAL A 56 4.34 -2.30 18.38
C VAL A 56 5.85 -2.33 18.10
N ILE A 57 6.27 -2.38 16.83
CA ILE A 57 7.68 -2.40 16.42
C ILE A 57 8.13 -1.10 15.72
N GLY A 58 7.20 -0.29 15.22
CA GLY A 58 7.49 0.97 14.51
C GLY A 58 7.20 2.23 15.32
N ARG A 59 6.88 2.12 16.61
CA ARG A 59 6.44 3.24 17.46
C ARG A 59 7.20 3.28 18.79
N ASP A 60 7.36 4.49 19.33
CA ASP A 60 7.92 4.70 20.66
C ASP A 60 6.98 4.08 21.71
N THR A 61 7.53 3.35 22.69
CA THR A 61 6.75 2.67 23.73
C THR A 61 5.89 3.60 24.60
N MET A 62 6.21 4.90 24.63
CA MET A 62 5.46 5.93 25.36
C MET A 62 4.38 6.60 24.49
N SER A 63 4.31 6.26 23.20
CA SER A 63 3.37 6.86 22.25
C SER A 63 1.95 6.31 22.45
N ILE A 64 0.96 7.15 22.15
CA ILE A 64 -0.45 6.79 22.17
C ILE A 64 -0.71 5.67 21.16
N LYS A 65 -0.14 5.76 19.94
CA LYS A 65 -0.29 4.73 18.91
C LYS A 65 0.34 3.41 19.33
N TYR A 66 1.47 3.41 20.03
CA TYR A 66 2.02 2.16 20.59
C TYR A 66 1.06 1.53 21.59
N GLY A 67 0.54 2.31 22.54
CA GLY A 67 -0.42 1.81 23.54
C GLY A 67 -1.69 1.25 22.91
N MET A 68 -2.25 1.94 21.92
CA MET A 68 -3.41 1.47 21.15
C MET A 68 -3.11 0.19 20.37
N SER A 69 -1.95 0.14 19.70
CA SER A 69 -1.51 -1.00 18.90
C SER A 69 -1.28 -2.24 19.75
N LEU A 70 -0.61 -2.09 20.90
CA LEU A 70 -0.39 -3.18 21.84
C LEU A 70 -1.70 -3.71 22.42
N LYS A 71 -2.65 -2.82 22.73
CA LYS A 71 -3.97 -3.22 23.22
C LYS A 71 -4.71 -4.04 22.17
N LEU A 72 -4.78 -3.55 20.93
CA LEU A 72 -5.43 -4.25 19.81
C LEU A 72 -4.77 -5.61 19.55
N LEU A 73 -3.43 -5.64 19.49
CA LEU A 73 -2.69 -6.87 19.24
C LEU A 73 -2.94 -7.91 20.34
N LYS A 74 -2.94 -7.54 21.62
CA LYS A 74 -3.23 -8.46 22.73
C LYS A 74 -4.69 -8.93 22.79
N GLU A 75 -5.62 -8.12 22.28
CA GLU A 75 -7.03 -8.51 22.17
C GLU A 75 -7.21 -9.59 21.11
N LYS A 76 -6.48 -9.49 19.99
CA LYS A 76 -6.58 -10.41 18.85
C LYS A 76 -5.64 -11.61 18.95
N ASN A 77 -4.54 -11.47 19.68
CA ASN A 77 -3.51 -12.49 19.84
C ASN A 77 -3.25 -12.75 21.33
N PRO A 78 -3.85 -13.81 21.91
CA PRO A 78 -3.69 -14.16 23.31
C PRO A 78 -2.39 -14.94 23.59
N ASN A 79 -1.55 -15.18 22.58
CA ASN A 79 -0.30 -15.92 22.77
C ASN A 79 0.72 -15.11 23.59
N GLU A 80 1.57 -15.80 24.34
CA GLU A 80 2.69 -15.14 25.03
C GLU A 80 3.73 -14.60 24.03
N ASP A 81 4.03 -15.37 22.99
CA ASP A 81 4.79 -14.91 21.82
C ASP A 81 3.83 -14.29 20.80
N LEU A 82 3.84 -12.96 20.73
CA LEU A 82 2.97 -12.20 19.83
C LEU A 82 3.36 -12.36 18.35
N ASN A 83 4.48 -13.01 18.01
CA ASN A 83 4.78 -13.40 16.63
C ASN A 83 4.12 -14.72 16.22
N SER A 84 3.58 -15.49 17.17
CA SER A 84 2.93 -16.76 16.86
C SER A 84 1.50 -16.52 16.34
N PRO A 85 1.15 -17.01 15.13
CA PRO A 85 -0.21 -16.99 14.61
C PRO A 85 -1.04 -18.19 15.09
N ARG A 86 -0.43 -19.12 15.84
CA ARG A 86 -1.03 -20.41 16.13
C ARG A 86 -2.33 -20.25 16.92
N GLY A 87 -3.42 -20.79 16.37
CA GLY A 87 -4.74 -20.78 16.99
C GLY A 87 -5.49 -19.46 16.87
N LEU A 88 -4.99 -18.49 16.11
CA LEU A 88 -5.72 -17.26 15.80
C LEU A 88 -6.76 -17.51 14.71
N GLU A 89 -7.93 -16.88 14.84
CA GLU A 89 -8.92 -16.82 13.74
C GLU A 89 -8.45 -15.86 12.63
N GLU A 90 -7.71 -14.83 13.02
CA GLU A 90 -7.16 -13.79 12.17
C GLU A 90 -5.63 -13.80 12.31
N GLU A 91 -4.98 -14.67 11.53
CA GLU A 91 -3.53 -14.97 11.61
C GLU A 91 -2.64 -13.73 11.43
N GLN A 92 -3.15 -12.69 10.78
CA GLN A 92 -2.42 -11.46 10.53
C GLN A 92 -2.16 -10.61 11.79
N PHE A 93 -2.86 -10.86 12.91
CA PHE A 93 -2.64 -10.13 14.16
C PHE A 93 -1.41 -10.66 14.92
N VAL A 94 -0.25 -10.48 14.30
CA VAL A 94 1.07 -10.82 14.85
C VAL A 94 1.95 -9.58 14.97
N GLN A 95 2.94 -9.64 15.85
CA GLN A 95 3.79 -8.52 16.22
C GLN A 95 4.64 -7.98 15.07
N PHE A 96 5.02 -8.81 14.12
CA PHE A 96 5.78 -8.39 12.94
C PHE A 96 4.93 -7.66 11.88
N ASN A 97 3.62 -7.50 12.12
CA ASN A 97 2.71 -6.73 11.27
C ASN A 97 2.33 -5.40 11.93
N GLY A 98 1.46 -4.67 11.24
CA GLY A 98 0.88 -3.42 11.69
C GLY A 98 -0.37 -3.08 10.88
N GLY A 99 -0.89 -1.88 11.09
CA GLY A 99 -2.03 -1.33 10.37
C GLY A 99 -1.90 0.16 10.08
N VAL A 100 -2.91 0.68 9.42
CA VAL A 100 -3.02 2.10 9.02
C VAL A 100 -4.01 2.79 9.96
N SER A 101 -3.64 3.92 10.58
CA SER A 101 -4.55 4.64 11.48
C SER A 101 -5.70 5.33 10.72
N GLY A 102 -6.76 5.70 11.44
CA GLY A 102 -7.88 6.46 10.86
C GLY A 102 -7.44 7.78 10.24
N ALA A 103 -6.45 8.46 10.83
CA ALA A 103 -5.89 9.70 10.28
C ALA A 103 -5.21 9.45 8.92
N GLN A 104 -4.44 8.37 8.78
CA GLN A 104 -3.79 8.02 7.52
C GLN A 104 -4.80 7.50 6.49
N LEU A 105 -5.82 6.73 6.87
CA LEU A 105 -6.91 6.33 5.97
C LEU A 105 -7.67 7.55 5.40
N ASN A 106 -7.96 8.55 6.24
CA ASN A 106 -8.61 9.78 5.79
C ASN A 106 -7.72 10.57 4.81
N TRP A 107 -6.41 10.60 5.08
CA TRP A 107 -5.44 11.22 4.16
C TRP A 107 -5.36 10.45 2.82
N ILE A 108 -5.28 9.12 2.84
CA ILE A 108 -5.33 8.27 1.64
C ILE A 108 -6.57 8.61 0.81
N ASN A 109 -7.76 8.60 1.40
CA ASN A 109 -9.00 8.92 0.70
C ASN A 109 -8.99 10.33 0.08
N SER A 110 -8.41 11.31 0.77
CA SER A 110 -8.33 12.69 0.28
C SER A 110 -7.43 12.81 -0.95
N VAL A 111 -6.28 12.12 -0.95
CA VAL A 111 -5.37 12.06 -2.10
C VAL A 111 -6.03 11.37 -3.28
N LEU A 112 -6.67 10.22 -3.04
CA LEU A 112 -7.32 9.44 -4.08
C LEU A 112 -8.55 10.14 -4.68
N ALA A 113 -9.34 10.84 -3.87
CA ALA A 113 -10.45 11.65 -4.36
C ALA A 113 -9.94 12.76 -5.31
N SER A 114 -8.84 13.43 -4.96
CA SER A 114 -8.23 14.44 -5.83
C SER A 114 -7.67 13.83 -7.12
N SER A 115 -7.11 12.62 -7.05
CA SER A 115 -6.65 11.87 -8.22
C SER A 115 -7.79 11.40 -9.13
N ASP A 116 -8.94 11.04 -8.57
CA ASP A 116 -10.14 10.72 -9.34
C ASP A 116 -10.61 11.94 -10.16
N GLU A 117 -10.64 13.13 -9.55
CA GLU A 117 -11.02 14.38 -10.22
C GLU A 117 -10.06 14.78 -11.36
N GLN A 118 -8.81 14.32 -11.29
CA GLN A 118 -7.74 14.62 -12.25
C GLN A 118 -7.53 13.51 -13.28
N ASP A 119 -8.38 12.48 -13.32
CA ASP A 119 -8.23 11.31 -14.19
C ASP A 119 -6.84 10.65 -14.09
N GLU A 120 -6.23 10.69 -12.90
CA GLU A 120 -4.93 10.09 -12.65
C GLU A 120 -5.01 8.57 -12.50
N LYS A 121 -3.86 7.91 -12.68
CA LYS A 121 -3.66 6.49 -12.38
C LYS A 121 -2.74 6.37 -11.18
N VAL A 122 -3.28 5.88 -10.08
CA VAL A 122 -2.58 5.79 -8.80
C VAL A 122 -2.08 4.37 -8.57
N VAL A 123 -0.78 4.26 -8.30
CA VAL A 123 -0.20 3.06 -7.68
C VAL A 123 0.03 3.35 -6.20
N VAL A 124 -0.57 2.54 -5.35
CA VAL A 124 -0.36 2.61 -3.90
C VAL A 124 0.74 1.63 -3.52
N ILE A 125 1.65 2.04 -2.65
CA ILE A 125 2.79 1.23 -2.21
C ILE A 125 2.77 1.18 -0.69
N GLY A 126 2.73 -0.01 -0.12
CA GLY A 126 2.88 -0.25 1.30
C GLY A 126 3.79 -1.45 1.53
N HIS A 127 4.32 -1.61 2.74
CA HIS A 127 5.15 -2.79 3.01
C HIS A 127 4.32 -4.07 3.12
N LEU A 128 3.18 -3.99 3.84
CA LEU A 128 2.30 -5.13 4.12
C LEU A 128 1.26 -5.30 3.02
N PRO A 129 1.05 -6.51 2.48
CA PRO A 129 -0.03 -6.80 1.54
C PRO A 129 -1.42 -6.62 2.17
N ILE A 130 -2.42 -6.41 1.32
CA ILE A 130 -3.80 -6.13 1.73
C ILE A 130 -4.86 -6.99 1.05
N HIS A 131 -4.46 -8.01 0.29
CA HIS A 131 -5.38 -8.87 -0.44
C HIS A 131 -5.01 -10.35 -0.25
N LEU A 132 -5.99 -11.16 0.19
CA LEU A 132 -5.79 -12.58 0.53
C LEU A 132 -5.17 -13.39 -0.61
N ASP A 133 -5.61 -13.17 -1.85
CA ASP A 133 -5.08 -13.91 -3.00
C ASP A 133 -3.70 -13.44 -3.50
N SER A 134 -3.07 -12.45 -2.86
CA SER A 134 -1.76 -11.93 -3.26
C SER A 134 -0.65 -12.18 -2.24
N THR A 135 -0.90 -12.93 -1.17
CA THR A 135 0.06 -13.17 -0.08
C THR A 135 -0.39 -14.37 0.78
N ASP A 136 0.47 -14.88 1.64
CA ASP A 136 0.02 -15.64 2.82
C ASP A 136 -0.80 -14.76 3.77
N ALA A 137 -1.85 -15.33 4.39
CA ALA A 137 -2.77 -14.62 5.27
C ALA A 137 -2.07 -14.01 6.49
N ILE A 138 -1.03 -14.67 7.01
CA ILE A 138 -0.24 -14.18 8.15
C ILE A 138 0.48 -12.85 7.85
N CYS A 139 0.72 -12.54 6.58
CA CYS A 139 1.48 -11.37 6.14
C CYS A 139 0.60 -10.13 5.89
N LEU A 140 -0.72 -10.24 6.02
CA LEU A 140 -1.63 -9.11 5.77
C LEU A 140 -1.48 -7.98 6.80
N ALA A 141 -1.77 -6.74 6.39
CA ALA A 141 -1.97 -5.65 7.34
C ALA A 141 -3.14 -5.97 8.31
N TRP A 142 -3.04 -5.55 9.57
CA TRP A 142 -4.06 -5.81 10.61
C TRP A 142 -5.46 -5.41 10.17
N ASN A 143 -5.60 -4.21 9.59
CA ASN A 143 -6.83 -3.65 9.06
C ASN A 143 -6.84 -3.63 7.51
N TYR A 144 -6.37 -4.71 6.89
CA TYR A 144 -6.30 -4.82 5.43
C TYR A 144 -7.66 -4.60 4.74
N LYS A 145 -8.76 -5.00 5.38
CA LYS A 145 -10.11 -4.85 4.83
C LYS A 145 -10.50 -3.38 4.69
N GLU A 146 -10.18 -2.57 5.70
CA GLU A 146 -10.44 -1.14 5.71
C GLU A 146 -9.59 -0.43 4.65
N ILE A 147 -8.31 -0.80 4.54
CA ILE A 147 -7.41 -0.26 3.50
C ILE A 147 -7.94 -0.64 2.11
N LEU A 148 -8.25 -1.93 1.90
CA LEU A 148 -8.75 -2.44 0.63
C LEU A 148 -10.07 -1.75 0.24
N SER A 149 -11.01 -1.60 1.17
CA SER A 149 -12.28 -0.90 0.94
C SER A 149 -12.09 0.57 0.57
N ALA A 150 -11.13 1.25 1.19
CA ALA A 150 -10.78 2.62 0.83
C ALA A 150 -10.29 2.67 -0.63
N LEU A 151 -9.32 1.83 -1.00
CA LEU A 151 -8.78 1.81 -2.37
C LEU A 151 -9.83 1.45 -3.42
N GLN A 152 -10.69 0.47 -3.13
CA GLN A 152 -11.74 0.02 -4.04
C GLN A 152 -12.83 1.07 -4.30
N SER A 153 -12.93 2.10 -3.45
CA SER A 153 -13.86 3.22 -3.63
C SER A 153 -13.36 4.25 -4.65
N HIS A 154 -12.10 4.14 -5.09
CA HIS A 154 -11.44 5.14 -5.92
C HIS A 154 -11.05 4.58 -7.30
N PRO A 155 -11.74 5.00 -8.38
CA PRO A 155 -11.46 4.56 -9.74
C PRO A 155 -10.01 4.82 -10.24
N CYS A 156 -9.32 5.82 -9.71
CA CYS A 156 -7.94 6.12 -10.09
C CYS A 156 -6.95 5.02 -9.70
N VAL A 157 -7.27 4.17 -8.71
CA VAL A 157 -6.34 3.14 -8.22
C VAL A 157 -6.20 2.01 -9.23
N ILE A 158 -4.98 1.83 -9.74
CA ILE A 158 -4.64 0.79 -10.73
C ILE A 158 -3.82 -0.37 -10.13
N GLY A 159 -3.22 -0.18 -8.96
CA GLY A 159 -2.49 -1.24 -8.29
C GLY A 159 -2.05 -0.92 -6.87
N TYR A 160 -1.85 -1.99 -6.09
CA TYR A 160 -1.24 -1.97 -4.77
C TYR A 160 0.01 -2.85 -4.77
N PHE A 161 1.16 -2.27 -4.43
CA PHE A 161 2.45 -2.96 -4.43
C PHE A 161 2.96 -3.13 -3.01
N ALA A 162 3.30 -4.38 -2.68
CA ALA A 162 3.74 -4.83 -1.37
C ALA A 162 5.04 -5.63 -1.43
N GLY A 163 5.62 -5.85 -0.26
CA GLY A 163 6.65 -6.86 -0.02
C GLY A 163 6.22 -7.72 1.18
N HIS A 164 7.09 -7.84 2.18
CA HIS A 164 6.83 -8.53 3.44
C HIS A 164 6.70 -10.06 3.32
N ASP A 165 5.78 -10.56 2.51
CA ASP A 165 5.76 -11.96 2.10
C ASP A 165 6.85 -12.20 1.05
N HIS A 166 7.90 -12.91 1.45
CA HIS A 166 9.05 -13.17 0.61
C HIS A 166 8.80 -14.18 -0.50
N ASP A 167 7.77 -15.03 -0.38
CA ASP A 167 7.32 -15.90 -1.46
C ASP A 167 6.59 -15.10 -2.54
N GLY A 168 6.01 -13.97 -2.16
CA GLY A 168 5.33 -13.03 -3.04
C GLY A 168 4.00 -13.57 -3.56
N GLY A 169 3.31 -12.77 -4.35
CA GLY A 169 1.99 -13.12 -4.84
C GLY A 169 1.40 -12.10 -5.79
N TYR A 170 0.30 -12.47 -6.42
CA TYR A 170 -0.36 -11.63 -7.40
C TYR A 170 -1.84 -11.97 -7.52
N SER A 171 -2.69 -10.94 -7.43
CA SER A 171 -4.11 -11.04 -7.75
C SER A 171 -4.61 -9.78 -8.46
N VAL A 172 -5.82 -9.86 -8.99
CA VAL A 172 -6.60 -8.70 -9.43
C VAL A 172 -7.95 -8.80 -8.75
N ASP A 173 -8.35 -7.75 -8.06
CA ASP A 173 -9.64 -7.74 -7.38
C ASP A 173 -10.81 -7.40 -8.32
N ALA A 174 -12.04 -7.49 -7.81
CA ALA A 174 -13.25 -7.21 -8.57
C ALA A 174 -13.36 -5.74 -9.04
N SER A 175 -12.65 -4.81 -8.38
CA SER A 175 -12.58 -3.39 -8.77
C SER A 175 -11.53 -3.14 -9.88
N GLY A 176 -10.75 -4.16 -10.22
CA GLY A 176 -9.70 -4.11 -11.24
C GLY A 176 -8.35 -3.62 -10.72
N ILE A 177 -8.14 -3.60 -9.41
CA ILE A 177 -6.87 -3.21 -8.79
C ILE A 177 -5.92 -4.40 -8.85
N HIS A 178 -4.72 -4.18 -9.39
CA HIS A 178 -3.65 -5.19 -9.38
C HIS A 178 -2.94 -5.21 -8.02
N HIS A 179 -3.01 -6.32 -7.28
CA HIS A 179 -2.27 -6.50 -6.04
C HIS A 179 -1.01 -7.32 -6.34
N ILE A 180 0.17 -6.75 -6.09
CA ILE A 180 1.46 -7.42 -6.30
C ILE A 180 2.23 -7.44 -4.99
N THR A 181 2.63 -8.63 -4.55
CA THR A 181 3.58 -8.79 -3.45
C THR A 181 4.90 -9.29 -4.03
N PHE A 182 5.94 -8.46 -3.94
CA PHE A 182 7.23 -8.77 -4.53
C PHE A 182 8.04 -9.73 -3.65
N LYS A 183 8.68 -10.70 -4.31
CA LYS A 183 9.58 -11.65 -3.65
C LYS A 183 10.71 -10.96 -2.88
N GLY A 184 11.07 -11.53 -1.74
CA GLY A 184 12.13 -11.04 -0.87
C GLY A 184 13.51 -11.32 -1.43
N VAL A 185 14.37 -10.29 -1.50
CA VAL A 185 15.79 -10.48 -1.84
C VAL A 185 16.51 -11.35 -0.81
N ILE A 186 16.12 -11.26 0.47
CA ILE A 186 16.79 -11.93 1.59
C ILE A 186 16.74 -13.46 1.53
N GLU A 187 15.67 -14.02 0.96
CA GLU A 187 15.50 -15.47 0.76
C GLU A 187 15.91 -15.93 -0.64
N THR A 188 16.44 -15.02 -1.47
CA THR A 188 16.90 -15.34 -2.81
C THR A 188 18.33 -15.89 -2.76
N PRO A 189 18.59 -17.10 -3.29
CA PRO A 189 19.95 -17.65 -3.36
C PRO A 189 20.91 -16.76 -4.16
N PRO A 190 22.23 -16.76 -3.87
CA PRO A 190 23.21 -15.92 -4.56
C PRO A 190 23.25 -16.08 -6.10
N GLU A 191 22.87 -17.24 -6.60
CA GLU A 191 22.76 -17.56 -8.03
C GLU A 191 21.50 -17.02 -8.71
N ASN A 192 20.61 -16.37 -7.97
CA ASN A 192 19.32 -15.88 -8.45
C ASN A 192 19.11 -14.39 -8.10
N GLN A 193 17.98 -13.83 -8.55
CA GLN A 193 17.65 -12.40 -8.41
C GLN A 193 16.17 -12.25 -8.04
N ALA A 194 15.83 -11.16 -7.34
CA ALA A 194 14.45 -10.81 -7.03
C ALA A 194 14.24 -9.30 -7.17
N PHE A 195 14.18 -8.82 -8.42
CA PHE A 195 13.85 -7.43 -8.71
C PHE A 195 13.23 -7.31 -10.11
N GLY A 196 12.75 -6.12 -10.47
CA GLY A 196 12.23 -5.88 -11.81
C GLY A 196 12.12 -4.40 -12.15
N THR A 197 11.68 -4.13 -13.38
CA THR A 197 11.36 -2.78 -13.86
C THR A 197 9.91 -2.74 -14.30
N MET A 198 9.12 -1.85 -13.71
CA MET A 198 7.74 -1.59 -14.11
C MET A 198 7.72 -0.48 -15.17
N TYR A 199 7.20 -0.77 -16.35
CA TYR A 199 6.98 0.19 -17.42
C TYR A 199 5.49 0.59 -17.42
N MET A 200 5.22 1.87 -17.24
CA MET A 200 3.85 2.40 -17.18
C MET A 200 3.46 2.99 -18.53
N TYR A 201 2.40 2.43 -19.12
CA TYR A 201 1.77 2.90 -20.36
C TYR A 201 0.38 3.45 -20.04
N GLU A 202 -0.29 4.02 -21.03
CA GLU A 202 -1.64 4.61 -20.88
C GLU A 202 -2.73 3.56 -20.63
N ASP A 203 -2.54 2.33 -21.12
CA ASP A 203 -3.51 1.22 -21.07
C ASP A 203 -3.11 0.07 -20.12
N LYS A 204 -1.85 0.03 -19.66
CA LYS A 204 -1.31 -1.07 -18.86
C LYS A 204 -0.01 -0.72 -18.15
N MET A 205 0.38 -1.57 -17.22
CA MET A 205 1.75 -1.69 -16.72
C MET A 205 2.40 -2.95 -17.28
N VAL A 206 3.71 -2.92 -17.50
CA VAL A 206 4.49 -4.10 -17.88
C VAL A 206 5.63 -4.26 -16.89
N LEU A 207 5.55 -5.29 -16.06
CA LEU A 207 6.63 -5.72 -15.18
C LEU A 207 7.62 -6.56 -16.00
N LYS A 208 8.86 -6.09 -16.11
CA LYS A 208 9.99 -6.92 -16.55
C LYS A 208 10.77 -7.38 -15.33
N GLY A 209 10.39 -8.55 -14.83
CA GLY A 209 11.03 -9.17 -13.67
C GLY A 209 12.35 -9.87 -14.01
N ARG A 210 13.19 -10.05 -12.99
CA ARG A 210 14.47 -10.76 -13.02
C ARG A 210 14.48 -11.84 -11.94
N GLY A 211 15.05 -13.00 -12.30
CA GLY A 211 15.11 -14.17 -11.44
C GLY A 211 13.73 -14.65 -11.01
N LEU A 212 13.45 -14.63 -9.71
CA LEU A 212 12.21 -15.10 -9.11
C LEU A 212 11.01 -14.17 -9.34
N VAL A 213 11.24 -12.92 -9.73
CA VAL A 213 10.16 -12.01 -10.13
C VAL A 213 9.79 -12.27 -11.59
N LEU A 214 8.57 -12.74 -11.84
CA LEU A 214 8.09 -13.05 -13.18
C LEU A 214 7.69 -11.77 -13.94
N SER A 215 7.97 -11.75 -15.24
CA SER A 215 7.47 -10.69 -16.10
C SER A 215 5.96 -10.81 -16.30
N LYS A 216 5.23 -9.69 -16.33
CA LYS A 216 3.78 -9.67 -16.41
C LYS A 216 3.27 -8.40 -17.08
N THR A 217 2.18 -8.52 -17.83
CA THR A 217 1.41 -7.37 -18.33
C THR A 217 0.14 -7.22 -17.51
N LEU A 218 -0.10 -6.01 -17.02
CA LEU A 218 -1.15 -5.63 -16.09
C LEU A 218 -2.05 -4.60 -16.78
N HIS A 219 -3.13 -5.06 -17.41
CA HIS A 219 -4.02 -4.17 -18.15
C HIS A 219 -4.90 -3.40 -17.18
N TYR A 220 -4.91 -2.07 -17.31
CA TYR A 220 -5.89 -1.27 -16.59
C TYR A 220 -7.28 -1.68 -17.04
N ARG A 221 -8.25 -1.51 -16.16
CA ARG A 221 -9.66 -1.62 -16.54
C ARG A 221 -9.94 -0.72 -17.75
N ASN A 222 -10.54 -1.29 -18.80
CA ASN A 222 -11.01 -0.50 -19.92
C ASN A 222 -12.05 0.48 -19.38
N GLY A 223 -11.71 1.78 -19.36
CA GLY A 223 -12.71 2.80 -19.15
C GLY A 223 -13.79 2.59 -20.20
N ARG A 224 -15.00 2.24 -19.79
CA ARG A 224 -16.17 2.36 -20.67
C ARG A 224 -16.29 3.86 -20.97
N LYS A 225 -15.64 4.33 -22.03
CA LYS A 225 -16.17 5.47 -22.76
C LYS A 225 -17.46 4.93 -23.35
N GLU A 226 -18.59 5.23 -22.71
CA GLU A 226 -19.87 5.13 -23.40
C GLU A 226 -19.70 5.97 -24.67
N GLU A 227 -19.68 5.31 -25.82
CA GLU A 227 -19.75 6.03 -27.08
C GLU A 227 -21.07 6.80 -27.07
N PRO A 228 -21.07 8.10 -27.44
CA PRO A 228 -22.31 8.83 -27.59
C PRO A 228 -23.15 8.09 -28.63
N VAL A 229 -24.32 7.61 -28.21
CA VAL A 229 -25.33 7.09 -29.12
C VAL A 229 -25.77 8.28 -29.97
N HIS A 230 -25.30 8.32 -31.21
CA HIS A 230 -25.79 9.21 -32.26
C HIS A 230 -27.16 8.77 -32.77
#